data_AF-A0A379U353-F1
#
_entry.id   AF-A0A379U353-F1
#
_cell.length_a   1.000
_cell.length_b   1.000
_cell.length_c   1.000
_cell.angle_alpha   90.00
_cell.angle_beta   90.00
_cell.angle_gamma   90.00
#
_symmetry.space_group_name_H-M   'P 1'
#
loop_
_entity.id
_entity.type
_entity.pdbx_description
1 polymer ?
#
loop_
_entity_poly.entity_id
_entity_poly.type
_entity_poly.pdbx_seq_one_letter_code
_entity_poly.pdbx_strand_id
1 'polypeptide(L)'
;MRALLILYLTNQLKYDDNHAYELFSAYCSLVYVTPILGGYLADKVLGNRMAVMLGAFLMAVGHLVLGASEIAPTFLYLSLAIIVCGYGLFKSNISCLLGELYQPEDPRRDGGFSLLYAAGNIGSIVAPIACGYVQEEYSWAMGFALAAIGMLAGLVIFLCGNRHFTHTTGVNKAVLCARNYLLPNWGWLLILLVAAPLLITVLFWKEWSVYALIVATAIGLGVLTKIYRQAQTAKQRKELGLIVILTLFSMLFWAFAQQGGSSISLYIGPLCEPRYSGLFRSHRHVPVGERLCRDAVWGRIGLAG
;
A
#
# COMPACT_ATOMS: atom_id res chain seq x y z
N MET A 1 4.91 -6.63 0.59
CA MET A 1 4.10 -6.41 1.81
C MET A 1 2.62 -6.79 1.68
N ARG A 2 1.97 -6.68 0.51
CA ARG A 2 0.54 -7.05 0.37
C ARG A 2 0.24 -8.49 0.83
N ALA A 3 1.02 -9.48 0.40
CA ALA A 3 0.84 -10.88 0.79
C ALA A 3 1.06 -11.13 2.30
N LEU A 4 1.99 -10.42 2.95
CA LEU A 4 2.23 -10.58 4.39
C LEU A 4 1.12 -9.95 5.25
N LEU A 5 0.51 -8.86 4.77
CA LEU A 5 -0.57 -8.19 5.50
C LEU A 5 -1.81 -9.08 5.61
N ILE A 6 -2.22 -9.74 4.53
CA ILE A 6 -3.41 -10.60 4.57
C ILE A 6 -3.19 -11.83 5.45
N LEU A 7 -1.99 -12.44 5.38
CA LEU A 7 -1.63 -13.57 6.24
C LEU A 7 -1.52 -13.17 7.72
N TYR A 8 -1.07 -11.93 8.01
CA TYR A 8 -1.05 -11.42 9.38
C TYR A 8 -2.47 -11.24 9.96
N LEU A 9 -3.40 -10.72 9.15
CA LEU A 9 -4.80 -10.52 9.56
C LEU A 9 -5.50 -11.84 9.89
N THR A 10 -5.29 -12.88 9.09
CA THR A 10 -5.94 -14.18 9.30
C THR A 10 -5.21 -15.04 10.34
N ASN A 11 -3.88 -15.12 10.30
CA ASN A 11 -3.13 -16.06 11.13
C ASN A 11 -2.84 -15.54 12.54
N GLN A 12 -2.53 -14.24 12.69
CA GLN A 12 -2.20 -13.66 14.00
C GLN A 12 -3.38 -13.00 14.68
N LEU A 13 -4.13 -12.18 13.95
CA LEU A 13 -5.28 -11.46 14.50
C LEU A 13 -6.57 -12.29 14.53
N LYS A 14 -6.56 -13.48 13.89
CA LYS A 14 -7.69 -14.43 13.84
C LYS A 14 -8.99 -13.78 13.37
N TYR A 15 -8.89 -12.83 12.44
CA TYR A 15 -10.06 -12.28 11.79
C TYR A 15 -10.68 -13.30 10.84
N ASP A 16 -12.00 -13.22 10.68
CA ASP A 16 -12.71 -13.99 9.68
C ASP A 16 -12.17 -13.67 8.28
N ASP A 17 -12.11 -14.66 7.40
CA ASP A 17 -11.55 -14.51 6.06
C ASP A 17 -12.26 -13.39 5.29
N ASN A 18 -13.58 -13.24 5.48
CA ASN A 18 -14.36 -12.17 4.87
C ASN A 18 -13.90 -10.79 5.34
N HIS A 19 -13.74 -10.59 6.65
CA HIS A 19 -13.27 -9.33 7.21
C HIS A 19 -11.84 -9.00 6.75
N ALA A 20 -10.96 -10.01 6.65
CA ALA A 20 -9.61 -9.83 6.14
C ALA A 20 -9.61 -9.40 4.66
N TYR A 21 -10.48 -9.97 3.82
CA TYR A 21 -10.64 -9.57 2.41
C TYR A 21 -11.18 -8.15 2.27
N GLU A 22 -12.19 -7.78 3.06
CA GLU A 22 -12.75 -6.42 3.07
C GLU A 22 -11.71 -5.39 3.45
N LEU A 23 -10.95 -5.65 4.51
CA LEU A 23 -9.90 -4.75 4.97
C LEU A 23 -8.77 -4.62 3.94
N PHE A 24 -8.34 -5.75 3.38
CA PHE A 24 -7.28 -5.79 2.36
C PHE A 24 -7.68 -5.06 1.07
N SER A 25 -8.89 -5.30 0.57
CA SER A 25 -9.40 -4.65 -0.65
C SER A 25 -9.62 -3.16 -0.47
N ALA A 26 -10.10 -2.74 0.70
CA ALA A 26 -10.23 -1.35 1.10
C ALA A 26 -8.87 -0.64 1.15
N TYR A 27 -7.87 -1.27 1.78
CA TYR A 27 -6.50 -0.78 1.81
C TYR A 27 -5.93 -0.61 0.40
N CYS A 28 -6.00 -1.65 -0.44
CA CYS A 28 -5.50 -1.59 -1.81
C CYS A 28 -6.16 -0.47 -2.63
N SER A 29 -7.46 -0.26 -2.47
CA SER A 29 -8.22 0.78 -3.18
C SER A 29 -7.79 2.18 -2.77
N LEU A 30 -7.66 2.43 -1.47
CA LEU A 30 -7.21 3.73 -0.97
C LEU A 30 -5.76 4.05 -1.40
N VAL A 31 -4.89 3.04 -1.46
CA VAL A 31 -3.52 3.18 -1.98
C VAL A 31 -3.49 3.64 -3.44
N TYR A 32 -4.51 3.34 -4.25
CA TYR A 32 -4.62 3.82 -5.64
C TYR A 32 -5.29 5.19 -5.78
N VAL A 33 -6.19 5.57 -4.86
CA VAL A 33 -6.88 6.87 -4.90
C VAL A 33 -6.02 8.00 -4.32
N THR A 34 -5.33 7.74 -3.21
CA THR A 34 -4.54 8.75 -2.51
C THR A 34 -3.42 9.43 -3.31
N PRO A 35 -2.76 8.80 -4.31
CA PRO A 35 -1.78 9.48 -5.16
C PRO A 35 -2.33 10.68 -5.92
N ILE A 36 -3.62 10.67 -6.27
CA ILE A 36 -4.27 11.80 -6.96
C ILE A 36 -4.26 13.04 -6.06
N LEU A 37 -4.67 12.86 -4.80
CA LEU A 37 -4.67 13.93 -3.80
C LEU A 37 -3.23 14.33 -3.43
N GLY A 38 -2.33 13.37 -3.30
CA GLY A 38 -0.92 13.60 -2.97
C GLY A 38 -0.15 14.37 -4.05
N GLY A 39 -0.48 14.12 -5.34
CA GLY A 39 0.10 14.86 -6.46
C GLY A 39 -0.38 16.32 -6.50
N TYR A 40 -1.69 16.53 -6.39
CA TYR A 40 -2.27 17.88 -6.31
C TYR A 40 -1.66 18.73 -5.18
N LEU A 41 -1.43 18.10 -4.04
CA LEU A 41 -0.87 18.74 -2.85
C LEU A 41 0.62 19.10 -3.02
N ALA A 42 1.37 18.28 -3.75
CA ALA A 42 2.76 18.58 -4.10
C ALA A 42 2.86 19.71 -5.14
N ASP A 43 2.05 19.66 -6.19
CA ASP A 43 2.07 20.66 -7.27
C ASP A 43 1.70 22.06 -6.78
N LYS A 44 0.74 22.15 -5.85
CA LYS A 44 0.24 23.44 -5.36
C LYS A 44 1.02 24.02 -4.21
N VAL A 45 1.56 23.16 -3.32
CA VAL A 45 1.98 23.63 -2.00
C VAL A 45 3.35 23.10 -1.57
N LEU A 46 3.55 21.78 -1.53
CA LEU A 46 4.75 21.20 -0.92
C LEU A 46 5.98 21.21 -1.82
N GLY A 47 5.80 21.16 -3.14
CA GLY A 47 6.85 20.79 -4.08
C GLY A 47 7.16 19.28 -4.04
N ASN A 48 7.56 18.74 -5.18
CA ASN A 48 7.73 17.30 -5.38
C ASN A 48 8.76 16.69 -4.42
N ARG A 49 9.87 17.39 -4.17
CA ARG A 49 10.94 16.93 -3.27
C ARG A 49 10.46 16.78 -1.82
N MET A 50 9.74 17.76 -1.27
CA MET A 50 9.26 17.68 0.12
C MET A 50 8.14 16.65 0.27
N ALA A 51 7.27 16.53 -0.73
CA ALA A 51 6.21 15.54 -0.73
C ALA A 51 6.77 14.10 -0.73
N VAL A 52 7.84 13.83 -1.49
CA VAL A 52 8.54 12.54 -1.47
C VAL A 52 9.16 12.26 -0.09
N MET A 53 9.84 13.23 0.52
CA MET A 53 10.45 13.06 1.85
C MET A 53 9.39 12.81 2.93
N LEU A 54 8.31 13.60 2.95
CA LEU A 54 7.21 13.42 3.91
C LEU A 54 6.48 12.10 3.68
N GLY A 55 6.25 11.72 2.42
CA GLY A 55 5.64 10.43 2.08
C GLY A 55 6.47 9.24 2.59
N ALA A 56 7.78 9.25 2.32
CA ALA A 56 8.69 8.22 2.79
C ALA A 56 8.79 8.15 4.33
N PHE A 57 8.82 9.31 5.00
CA PHE A 57 8.80 9.39 6.46
C PHE A 57 7.51 8.81 7.05
N LEU A 58 6.34 9.20 6.53
CA LEU A 58 5.05 8.66 6.97
C LEU A 58 4.97 7.16 6.75
N MET A 59 5.42 6.66 5.61
CA MET A 59 5.47 5.21 5.36
C MET A 59 6.37 4.49 6.37
N ALA A 60 7.53 5.05 6.72
CA ALA A 60 8.41 4.46 7.73
C ALA A 60 7.73 4.40 9.11
N VAL A 61 7.12 5.49 9.55
CA VAL A 61 6.34 5.53 10.80
C VAL A 61 5.20 4.53 10.77
N GLY A 62 4.45 4.47 9.67
CA GLY A 62 3.35 3.52 9.50
C GLY A 62 3.79 2.06 9.65
N HIS A 63 4.92 1.66 9.06
CA HIS A 63 5.44 0.30 9.22
C HIS A 63 5.97 0.00 10.63
N LEU A 64 6.52 1.00 11.34
CA LEU A 64 6.89 0.84 12.75
C LEU A 64 5.65 0.64 13.64
N VAL A 65 4.59 1.43 13.42
CA VAL A 65 3.33 1.29 14.15
C VAL A 65 2.66 -0.05 13.83
N LEU A 66 2.75 -0.52 12.58
CA LEU A 66 2.27 -1.84 12.17
C LEU A 66 3.03 -2.97 12.89
N GLY A 67 4.34 -2.81 13.14
CA GLY A 67 5.09 -3.76 13.95
C GLY A 67 4.61 -3.86 15.40
N ALA A 68 3.94 -2.82 15.92
CA ALA A 68 3.37 -2.77 17.26
C ALA A 68 1.86 -3.11 17.30
N SER A 69 1.28 -3.62 16.20
CA SER A 69 -0.17 -3.86 16.13
C SER A 69 -0.68 -5.00 17.02
N GLU A 70 0.20 -5.83 17.58
CA GLU A 70 -0.16 -6.89 18.53
C GLU A 70 -0.79 -6.35 19.83
N ILE A 71 -0.55 -5.07 20.17
CA ILE A 71 -1.01 -4.46 21.42
C ILE A 71 -2.50 -4.07 21.35
N ALA A 72 -2.95 -3.58 20.19
CA ALA A 72 -4.34 -3.15 20.00
C ALA A 72 -4.75 -3.13 18.52
N PRO A 73 -6.00 -3.53 18.17
CA PRO A 73 -6.51 -3.48 16.80
C PRO A 73 -6.57 -2.04 16.25
N THR A 74 -6.66 -1.04 17.12
CA THR A 74 -6.59 0.39 16.75
C THR A 74 -5.26 0.75 16.08
N PHE A 75 -4.14 0.17 16.52
CA PHE A 75 -2.82 0.43 15.92
C PHE A 75 -2.71 -0.15 14.51
N LEU A 76 -3.38 -1.27 14.24
CA LEU A 76 -3.45 -1.79 12.87
C LEU A 76 -4.11 -0.79 11.93
N TYR A 77 -5.32 -0.32 12.25
CA TYR A 77 -6.02 0.62 11.38
C TYR A 77 -5.26 1.93 11.24
N LEU A 78 -4.67 2.42 12.34
CA LEU A 78 -3.83 3.63 12.34
C LEU A 78 -2.62 3.48 11.42
N SER A 79 -1.90 2.36 11.52
CA SER A 79 -0.74 2.08 10.68
C SER A 79 -1.11 2.02 9.19
N LEU A 80 -2.19 1.33 8.83
CA LEU A 80 -2.67 1.25 7.44
C LEU A 80 -3.02 2.63 6.90
N ALA A 81 -3.69 3.46 7.69
CA ALA A 81 -4.05 4.81 7.31
C ALA A 81 -2.81 5.69 7.07
N ILE A 82 -1.81 5.62 7.96
CA ILE A 82 -0.54 6.34 7.81
C ILE A 82 0.21 5.88 6.56
N ILE A 83 0.28 4.56 6.31
CA ILE A 83 0.94 3.99 5.12
C ILE A 83 0.25 4.46 3.84
N VAL A 84 -1.09 4.45 3.79
CA VAL A 84 -1.89 4.93 2.66
C VAL A 84 -1.58 6.39 2.36
N CYS A 85 -1.60 7.26 3.38
CA CYS A 85 -1.28 8.68 3.21
C CYS A 85 0.16 8.90 2.73
N GLY A 86 1.12 8.18 3.33
CA GLY A 86 2.52 8.26 2.93
C GLY A 86 2.76 7.80 1.49
N TYR A 87 2.13 6.69 1.08
CA TYR A 87 2.23 6.18 -0.28
C TYR A 87 1.61 7.14 -1.31
N GLY A 88 0.48 7.76 -0.98
CA GLY A 88 -0.14 8.78 -1.83
C GLY A 88 0.79 9.95 -2.14
N LEU A 89 1.53 10.43 -1.14
CA LEU A 89 2.52 11.49 -1.33
C LEU A 89 3.79 10.99 -2.03
N PHE A 90 4.18 9.74 -1.86
CA PHE A 90 5.41 9.23 -2.44
C PHE A 90 5.25 8.87 -3.92
N LYS A 91 4.18 8.13 -4.28
CA LYS A 91 4.09 7.43 -5.57
C LYS A 91 3.90 8.35 -6.77
N SER A 92 3.07 9.38 -6.68
CA SER A 92 2.88 10.36 -7.76
C SER A 92 4.10 11.26 -7.87
N ASN A 93 4.62 11.74 -6.75
CA ASN A 93 5.63 12.79 -6.71
C ASN A 93 7.05 12.29 -7.03
N ILE A 94 7.38 11.02 -6.80
CA ILE A 94 8.71 10.48 -7.18
C ILE A 94 8.91 10.49 -8.70
N SER A 95 7.86 10.19 -9.47
CA SER A 95 7.90 10.20 -10.93
C SER A 95 7.98 11.62 -11.48
N CYS A 96 7.23 12.56 -10.88
CA CYS A 96 7.30 13.98 -11.23
C CYS A 96 8.68 14.56 -10.91
N LEU A 97 9.22 14.23 -9.72
CA LEU A 97 10.57 14.63 -9.32
C LEU A 97 11.60 14.14 -10.34
N LEU A 98 11.57 12.85 -10.72
CA LEU A 98 12.50 12.33 -11.74
C LEU A 98 12.35 13.06 -13.08
N GLY A 99 11.12 13.39 -13.47
CA GLY A 99 10.85 14.18 -14.67
C GLY A 99 11.44 15.60 -14.64
N GLU A 100 11.53 16.22 -13.46
CA GLU A 100 12.14 17.55 -13.29
C GLU A 100 13.68 17.54 -13.33
N LEU A 101 14.33 16.38 -13.11
CA LEU A 101 15.80 16.29 -13.15
C LEU A 101 16.36 16.38 -14.58
N TYR A 102 15.58 15.97 -15.57
CA TYR A 102 16.01 15.93 -16.96
C TYR A 102 15.37 17.05 -17.77
N GLN A 103 16.13 17.64 -18.69
CA GLN A 103 15.56 18.54 -19.68
C GLN A 103 14.67 17.77 -20.65
N PRO A 104 13.66 18.39 -21.27
CA PRO A 104 12.73 17.70 -22.18
C PRO A 104 13.43 16.98 -23.34
N GLU A 105 14.54 17.53 -23.83
CA GLU A 105 15.32 17.02 -24.95
C GLU A 105 16.47 16.06 -24.56
N ASP A 106 16.64 15.75 -23.26
CA ASP A 106 17.74 14.87 -22.81
C ASP A 106 17.41 13.39 -23.11
N PRO A 107 18.21 12.69 -23.96
CA PRO A 107 17.98 11.28 -24.29
C PRO A 107 18.14 10.34 -23.08
N ARG A 108 18.74 10.80 -21.97
CA ARG A 108 18.90 10.01 -20.74
C ARG A 108 17.62 9.92 -19.92
N ARG A 109 16.63 10.77 -20.20
CA ARG A 109 15.35 10.81 -19.48
C ARG A 109 14.64 9.46 -19.52
N ASP A 110 14.50 8.88 -20.70
CA ASP A 110 13.81 7.60 -20.89
C ASP A 110 14.55 6.46 -20.18
N GLY A 111 15.88 6.44 -20.28
CA GLY A 111 16.73 5.49 -19.54
C GLY A 111 16.60 5.62 -18.03
N GLY A 112 16.47 6.86 -17.51
CA GLY A 112 16.21 7.13 -16.10
C GLY A 112 14.87 6.55 -15.63
N PHE A 113 13.79 6.73 -16.41
CA PHE A 113 12.51 6.11 -16.11
C PHE A 113 12.58 4.58 -16.18
N SER A 114 13.25 4.01 -17.19
CA SER A 114 13.46 2.55 -17.28
C SER A 114 14.20 1.99 -16.06
N LEU A 115 15.22 2.69 -15.56
CA LEU A 115 15.95 2.28 -14.36
C LEU A 115 15.09 2.37 -13.10
N LEU A 116 14.24 3.39 -12.97
CA LEU A 116 13.26 3.49 -11.89
C LEU A 116 12.27 2.30 -11.91
N TYR A 117 11.79 1.93 -13.10
CA TYR A 117 10.91 0.76 -13.25
C TYR A 117 11.64 -0.55 -12.91
N ALA A 118 12.87 -0.74 -13.40
CA ALA A 118 13.67 -1.93 -13.10
C ALA A 118 13.96 -2.07 -11.61
N ALA A 119 14.39 -0.99 -10.94
CA ALA A 119 14.64 -0.97 -9.50
C ALA A 119 13.37 -1.31 -8.69
N GLY A 120 12.21 -0.79 -9.10
CA GLY A 120 10.93 -1.11 -8.47
C GLY A 120 10.56 -2.59 -8.58
N ASN A 121 10.75 -3.20 -9.75
CA ASN A 121 10.50 -4.63 -9.96
C ASN A 121 11.46 -5.50 -9.16
N ILE A 122 12.76 -5.18 -9.12
CA ILE A 122 13.74 -5.88 -8.30
C ILE A 122 13.34 -5.82 -6.82
N GLY A 123 12.97 -4.63 -6.33
CA GLY A 123 12.49 -4.46 -4.96
C GLY A 123 11.24 -5.31 -4.66
N SER A 124 10.33 -5.45 -5.63
CA SER A 124 9.12 -6.28 -5.49
C SER A 124 9.40 -7.77 -5.38
N ILE A 125 10.53 -8.25 -5.91
CA ILE A 125 10.97 -9.65 -5.81
C ILE A 125 11.71 -9.88 -4.49
N VAL A 126 12.63 -8.98 -4.12
CA VAL A 126 13.48 -9.13 -2.94
C VAL A 126 12.68 -8.95 -1.65
N ALA A 127 11.77 -7.97 -1.60
CA ALA A 127 11.09 -7.61 -0.36
C ALA A 127 10.21 -8.72 0.23
N PRO A 128 9.35 -9.44 -0.53
CA PRO A 128 8.57 -10.55 0.01
C PRO A 128 9.45 -11.70 0.52
N ILE A 129 10.55 -12.02 -0.17
CA ILE A 129 11.47 -13.09 0.24
C ILE A 129 12.14 -12.73 1.58
N ALA A 130 12.72 -11.54 1.66
CA ALA A 130 13.40 -11.09 2.88
C ALA A 130 12.44 -10.96 4.07
N CYS A 131 11.28 -10.33 3.87
CA CYS A 131 10.31 -10.13 4.95
C CYS A 131 9.62 -11.44 5.35
N GLY A 132 9.37 -12.34 4.40
CA GLY A 132 8.80 -13.66 4.67
C GLY A 132 9.75 -14.55 5.48
N TYR A 133 11.04 -14.57 5.10
CA TYR A 133 12.05 -15.33 5.83
C TYR A 133 12.20 -14.85 7.29
N VAL A 134 12.30 -13.53 7.50
CA VAL A 134 12.41 -12.96 8.86
C VAL A 134 11.12 -13.19 9.68
N GLN A 135 9.96 -13.17 9.03
CA GLN A 135 8.67 -13.43 9.68
C GLN A 135 8.51 -14.89 10.12
N GLU A 136 9.06 -15.85 9.36
CA GLU A 136 9.02 -17.28 9.70
C GLU A 136 9.99 -17.62 10.84
N GLU A 137 11.21 -17.07 10.81
CA GLU A 137 12.26 -17.42 11.77
C GLU A 137 12.15 -16.67 13.12
N TYR A 138 11.71 -15.40 13.10
CA TYR A 138 11.68 -14.55 14.30
C TYR A 138 10.26 -14.27 14.78
N SER A 139 9.55 -13.37 14.11
CA SER A 139 8.19 -12.96 14.45
C SER A 139 7.61 -12.03 13.37
N TRP A 140 6.29 -11.87 13.40
CA TRP A 140 5.57 -10.94 12.51
C TRP A 140 6.01 -9.49 12.72
N ALA A 141 6.19 -9.08 13.98
CA ALA A 141 6.71 -7.76 14.32
C ALA A 141 8.09 -7.50 13.68
N MET A 142 8.99 -8.49 13.67
CA MET A 142 10.31 -8.35 13.04
C MET A 142 10.22 -8.29 11.51
N GLY A 143 9.30 -9.03 10.89
CA GLY A 143 9.04 -8.93 9.45
C GLY A 143 8.56 -7.54 9.04
N PHE A 144 7.68 -6.91 9.83
CA PHE A 144 7.24 -5.53 9.58
C PHE A 144 8.32 -4.49 9.93
N ALA A 145 9.10 -4.71 10.99
CA ALA A 145 10.23 -3.87 11.35
C ALA A 145 11.29 -3.85 10.25
N LEU A 146 11.52 -4.98 9.57
CA LEU A 146 12.43 -5.04 8.42
C LEU A 146 11.98 -4.12 7.27
N ALA A 147 10.68 -4.04 6.98
CA ALA A 147 10.18 -3.05 6.01
C ALA A 147 10.37 -1.62 6.49
N ALA A 148 10.15 -1.34 7.78
CA ALA A 148 10.41 -0.02 8.33
C ALA A 148 11.88 0.38 8.17
N ILE A 149 12.81 -0.55 8.46
CA ILE A 149 14.25 -0.36 8.25
C ILE A 149 14.55 -0.11 6.77
N GLY A 150 13.96 -0.87 5.86
CA GLY A 150 14.12 -0.67 4.41
C GLY A 150 13.66 0.73 3.95
N MET A 151 12.50 1.19 4.47
CA MET A 151 12.00 2.54 4.19
C MET A 151 12.89 3.64 4.78
N LEU A 152 13.39 3.45 6.01
CA LEU A 152 14.33 4.38 6.65
C LEU A 152 15.65 4.46 5.89
N ALA A 153 16.21 3.32 5.47
CA ALA A 153 17.42 3.27 4.66
C ALA A 153 17.22 4.02 3.33
N GLY A 154 16.09 3.79 2.66
CA GLY A 154 15.72 4.53 1.44
C GLY A 154 15.60 6.03 1.67
N LEU A 155 14.98 6.44 2.79
CA LEU A 155 14.88 7.85 3.18
C LEU A 155 16.26 8.46 3.45
N VAL A 156 17.14 7.76 4.15
CA VAL A 156 18.52 8.21 4.40
C VAL A 156 19.29 8.36 3.10
N ILE A 157 19.21 7.40 2.18
CA ILE A 157 19.85 7.50 0.86
C ILE A 157 19.34 8.73 0.10
N PHE A 158 18.02 8.96 0.12
CA PHE A 158 17.42 10.13 -0.51
C PHE A 158 17.90 11.45 0.12
N LEU A 159 18.00 11.51 1.45
CA LEU A 159 18.51 12.68 2.20
C LEU A 159 20.01 12.90 2.02
N CYS A 160 20.81 11.85 1.83
CA CYS A 160 22.23 11.97 1.48
C CYS A 160 22.40 12.46 0.04
N GLY A 161 21.53 12.00 -0.87
CA GLY A 161 21.46 12.43 -2.27
C GLY A 161 20.94 13.86 -2.48
N ASN A 162 20.50 14.53 -1.41
CA ASN A 162 19.84 15.84 -1.41
C ASN A 162 20.60 16.97 -2.14
N ARG A 163 21.93 16.83 -2.27
CA ARG A 163 22.80 17.74 -3.03
C ARG A 163 22.63 17.64 -4.55
N HIS A 164 22.18 16.50 -5.09
CA HIS A 164 21.95 16.31 -6.53
C HIS A 164 20.59 16.86 -6.99
N PHE A 165 19.72 17.26 -6.06
CA PHE A 165 18.36 17.75 -6.31
C PHE A 165 18.23 19.27 -6.13
N THR A 166 19.31 20.04 -6.28
CA THR A 166 19.30 21.50 -6.09
C THR A 166 18.64 22.27 -7.23
N HIS A 167 18.52 21.67 -8.41
CA HIS A 167 17.90 22.28 -9.59
C HIS A 167 16.39 22.03 -9.72
N THR A 168 15.81 21.17 -8.88
CA THR A 168 14.36 20.85 -8.92
C THR A 168 13.53 21.91 -8.21
N THR A 169 12.24 21.96 -8.52
CA THR A 169 11.33 22.95 -7.93
C THR A 169 11.32 22.82 -6.41
N GLY A 170 11.79 23.88 -5.75
CA GLY A 170 11.80 23.97 -4.29
C GLY A 170 10.40 24.18 -3.72
N VAL A 171 10.29 24.05 -2.40
CA VAL A 171 9.06 24.32 -1.65
C VAL A 171 8.61 25.77 -1.91
N ASN A 172 7.36 25.98 -2.36
CA ASN A 172 6.85 27.32 -2.62
C ASN A 172 6.46 28.03 -1.30
N LYS A 173 7.46 28.64 -0.65
CA LYS A 173 7.32 29.29 0.67
C LYS A 173 6.24 30.38 0.71
N ALA A 174 5.95 31.04 -0.42
CA ALA A 174 4.95 32.11 -0.51
C ALA A 174 3.51 31.59 -0.35
N VAL A 175 3.17 30.46 -0.97
CA VAL A 175 1.83 29.83 -0.88
C VAL A 175 1.62 29.20 0.49
N LEU A 176 2.70 28.69 1.05
CA LEU A 176 2.76 28.02 2.35
C LEU A 176 2.54 29.01 3.51
N CYS A 177 3.19 30.18 3.47
CA CYS A 177 2.99 31.26 4.45
C CYS A 177 1.75 32.14 4.19
N ALA A 178 1.08 32.00 3.04
CA ALA A 178 -0.18 32.71 2.78
C ALA A 178 -1.27 32.24 3.76
N ARG A 179 -1.91 33.20 4.44
CA ARG A 179 -2.96 32.95 5.42
C ARG A 179 -4.30 33.35 4.81
N ASN A 180 -5.11 32.38 4.39
CA ASN A 180 -6.34 32.72 3.66
C ASN A 180 -7.61 32.73 4.52
N TYR A 181 -7.70 32.05 5.69
CA TYR A 181 -8.97 32.06 6.43
C TYR A 181 -8.99 31.85 7.98
N LEU A 182 -7.94 31.36 8.66
CA LEU A 182 -7.78 31.42 10.15
C LEU A 182 -6.47 30.74 10.65
N LEU A 183 -5.95 29.75 9.91
CA LEU A 183 -4.60 29.17 10.08
C LEU A 183 -3.76 29.42 8.82
N PRO A 184 -2.41 29.42 8.90
CA PRO A 184 -1.54 29.39 7.71
C PRO A 184 -1.87 28.18 6.82
N ASN A 185 -1.63 28.23 5.51
CA ASN A 185 -1.90 27.11 4.59
C ASN A 185 -1.18 25.80 5.00
N TRP A 186 -0.02 25.87 5.69
CA TRP A 186 0.60 24.70 6.35
C TRP A 186 -0.32 24.02 7.39
N GLY A 187 -1.13 24.79 8.11
CA GLY A 187 -2.04 24.29 9.14
C GLY A 187 -3.18 23.46 8.54
N TRP A 188 -3.74 23.90 7.42
CA TRP A 188 -4.73 23.10 6.67
C TRP A 188 -4.11 21.85 6.04
N LEU A 189 -2.86 21.92 5.60
CA LEU A 189 -2.13 20.74 5.12
C LEU A 189 -1.85 19.74 6.24
N LEU A 190 -1.46 20.20 7.42
CA LEU A 190 -1.28 19.35 8.60
C LEU A 190 -2.62 18.75 9.06
N ILE A 191 -3.69 19.54 9.04
CA ILE A 191 -5.05 19.03 9.31
C ILE A 191 -5.44 18.00 8.25
N LEU A 192 -5.18 18.20 6.97
CA LEU A 192 -5.46 17.19 5.94
C LEU A 192 -4.58 15.94 6.11
N LEU A 193 -3.30 16.11 6.46
CA LEU A 193 -2.33 15.04 6.67
C LEU A 193 -2.61 14.21 7.92
N VAL A 194 -3.29 14.79 8.92
CA VAL A 194 -3.68 14.13 10.19
C VAL A 194 -5.14 13.67 10.17
N ALA A 195 -6.04 14.45 9.57
CA ALA A 195 -7.46 14.12 9.43
C ALA A 195 -7.70 13.07 8.33
N ALA A 196 -6.91 13.03 7.26
CA ALA A 196 -7.02 11.95 6.26
C ALA A 196 -6.74 10.57 6.87
N PRO A 197 -5.63 10.36 7.61
CA PRO A 197 -5.44 9.08 8.27
C PRO A 197 -6.47 8.83 9.36
N LEU A 198 -6.89 9.83 10.14
CA LEU A 198 -7.98 9.66 11.12
C LEU A 198 -9.32 9.27 10.46
N LEU A 199 -9.70 9.91 9.36
CA LEU A 199 -10.93 9.62 8.63
C LEU A 199 -10.85 8.22 7.98
N ILE A 200 -9.68 7.84 7.49
CA ILE A 200 -9.41 6.48 7.00
C ILE A 200 -9.48 5.46 8.14
N THR A 201 -8.96 5.76 9.35
CA THR A 201 -9.10 4.88 10.51
C THR A 201 -10.56 4.71 10.93
N VAL A 202 -11.36 5.78 10.86
CA VAL A 202 -12.79 5.73 11.16
C VAL A 202 -13.56 4.95 10.10
N LEU A 203 -13.19 5.08 8.82
CA LEU A 203 -13.76 4.30 7.72
C LEU A 203 -13.46 2.80 7.88
N PHE A 204 -12.26 2.46 8.32
CA PHE A 204 -11.88 1.08 8.62
C PHE A 204 -12.58 0.53 9.87
N TRP A 205 -12.78 1.35 10.90
CA TRP A 205 -13.47 0.96 12.13
C TRP A 205 -14.95 0.64 11.96
N LYS A 206 -15.63 1.27 11.01
CA LYS A 206 -17.07 1.10 10.79
C LYS A 206 -17.46 0.15 9.67
N GLU A 207 -16.49 -0.48 9.00
CA GLU A 207 -16.69 -1.26 7.76
C GLU A 207 -17.32 -0.45 6.61
N TRP A 208 -17.17 0.88 6.62
CA TRP A 208 -17.74 1.74 5.58
C TRP A 208 -16.93 1.78 4.28
N SER A 209 -15.81 1.08 4.26
CA SER A 209 -14.88 1.01 3.13
C SER A 209 -15.55 0.48 1.86
N VAL A 210 -16.45 -0.50 1.99
CA VAL A 210 -17.21 -1.07 0.87
C VAL A 210 -18.12 -0.01 0.24
N TYR A 211 -18.83 0.78 1.05
CA TYR A 211 -19.69 1.86 0.56
C TYR A 211 -18.88 2.96 -0.15
N ALA A 212 -17.70 3.32 0.37
CA ALA A 212 -16.81 4.28 -0.27
C ALA A 212 -16.32 3.80 -1.65
N LEU A 213 -16.04 2.50 -1.78
CA LEU A 213 -15.67 1.84 -3.04
C LEU A 213 -16.80 1.82 -4.07
N ILE A 214 -18.04 1.54 -3.61
CA ILE A 214 -19.23 1.60 -4.45
C ILE A 214 -19.43 3.02 -4.99
N VAL A 215 -19.29 4.04 -4.13
CA VAL A 215 -19.40 5.45 -4.53
C VAL A 215 -18.30 5.83 -5.53
N ALA A 216 -17.05 5.44 -5.29
CA ALA A 216 -15.93 5.71 -6.21
C ALA A 216 -16.16 5.07 -7.60
N THR A 217 -16.65 3.83 -7.62
CA THR A 217 -16.99 3.11 -8.87
C THR A 217 -18.15 3.78 -9.60
N ALA A 218 -19.17 4.24 -8.87
CA ALA A 218 -20.30 4.98 -9.42
C ALA A 218 -19.86 6.33 -10.02
N ILE A 219 -18.96 7.06 -9.37
CA ILE A 219 -18.38 8.30 -9.90
C ILE A 219 -17.59 8.02 -11.19
N GLY A 220 -16.77 6.96 -11.19
CA GLY A 220 -16.01 6.55 -12.37
C GLY A 220 -16.91 6.25 -13.58
N LEU A 221 -17.96 5.46 -13.37
CA LEU A 221 -18.97 5.18 -14.40
C LEU A 221 -19.70 6.45 -14.84
N GLY A 222 -20.01 7.37 -13.92
CA GLY A 222 -20.65 8.65 -14.22
C GLY A 222 -19.79 9.54 -15.13
N VAL A 223 -18.50 9.65 -14.86
CA VAL A 223 -17.55 10.39 -15.71
C VAL A 223 -17.45 9.75 -17.09
N LEU A 224 -17.34 8.44 -17.15
CA LEU A 224 -17.25 7.69 -18.42
C LEU A 224 -18.51 7.85 -19.28
N THR A 225 -19.68 7.80 -18.64
CA THR A 225 -20.99 8.03 -19.29
C THR A 225 -21.12 9.46 -19.79
N LYS A 226 -20.63 10.45 -19.02
CA LYS A 226 -20.63 11.86 -19.43
C LYS A 226 -19.75 12.08 -20.66
N ILE A 227 -18.56 11.50 -20.69
CA ILE A 227 -17.65 11.55 -21.85
C ILE A 227 -18.28 10.88 -23.06
N TYR A 228 -18.94 9.73 -22.88
CA TYR A 228 -19.65 9.02 -23.95
C TYR A 228 -20.81 9.84 -24.52
N ARG A 229 -21.58 10.53 -23.67
CA ARG A 229 -22.68 11.40 -24.10
C ARG A 229 -22.21 12.67 -24.82
N GLN A 230 -20.99 13.16 -24.54
CA GLN A 230 -20.41 14.33 -25.20
C GLN A 230 -19.77 14.01 -26.56
N ALA A 231 -19.62 12.74 -26.94
CA ALA A 231 -19.05 12.33 -28.23
C ALA A 231 -20.06 12.45 -29.38
N GLN A 232 -20.04 13.59 -30.09
CA GLN A 232 -20.95 13.86 -31.21
C GLN A 232 -20.41 13.39 -32.58
N THR A 233 -19.11 13.13 -32.75
CA THR A 233 -18.52 12.75 -34.05
C THR A 233 -18.35 11.23 -34.22
N ALA A 234 -18.63 10.67 -35.40
CA ALA A 234 -18.52 9.22 -35.68
C ALA A 234 -17.10 8.65 -35.46
N LYS A 235 -16.06 9.45 -35.70
CA LYS A 235 -14.65 9.09 -35.43
C LYS A 235 -14.36 9.01 -33.92
N GLN A 236 -14.85 9.99 -33.13
CA GLN A 236 -14.74 9.99 -31.67
C GLN A 236 -15.45 8.78 -31.05
N ARG A 237 -16.60 8.34 -31.58
CA ARG A 237 -17.31 7.15 -31.06
C ARG A 237 -16.52 5.86 -31.26
N LYS A 238 -15.80 5.70 -32.37
CA LYS A 238 -14.92 4.53 -32.61
C LYS A 238 -13.71 4.52 -31.68
N GLU A 239 -13.03 5.66 -31.53
CA GLU A 239 -11.90 5.81 -30.62
C GLU A 239 -12.33 5.61 -29.15
N LEU A 240 -13.50 6.12 -28.79
CA LEU A 240 -14.06 5.95 -27.45
C LEU A 240 -14.46 4.49 -27.18
N GLY A 241 -15.05 3.79 -28.16
CA GLY A 241 -15.33 2.36 -28.06
C GLY A 241 -14.07 1.52 -27.83
N LEU A 242 -12.97 1.86 -28.51
CA LEU A 242 -11.65 1.26 -28.27
C LEU A 242 -11.16 1.53 -26.84
N ILE A 243 -11.29 2.76 -26.34
CA ILE A 243 -10.92 3.11 -24.95
C ILE A 243 -11.74 2.29 -23.95
N VAL A 244 -13.05 2.12 -24.16
CA VAL A 244 -13.90 1.32 -23.27
C VAL A 244 -13.46 -0.14 -23.27
N ILE A 245 -13.22 -0.73 -24.45
CA ILE A 245 -12.75 -2.11 -24.57
C ILE A 245 -11.38 -2.27 -23.90
N LEU A 246 -10.43 -1.37 -24.17
CA LEU A 246 -9.10 -1.39 -23.55
C LEU A 246 -9.16 -1.20 -22.03
N THR A 247 -10.05 -0.35 -21.53
CA THR A 247 -10.27 -0.15 -20.09
C THR A 247 -10.84 -1.41 -19.45
N LEU A 248 -11.76 -2.10 -20.12
CA LEU A 248 -12.33 -3.36 -19.64
C LEU A 248 -11.26 -4.46 -19.58
N PHE A 249 -10.44 -4.61 -20.63
CA PHE A 249 -9.31 -5.54 -20.61
C PHE A 249 -8.28 -5.20 -19.54
N SER A 250 -7.95 -3.91 -19.37
CA SER A 250 -7.03 -3.45 -18.31
C SER A 250 -7.59 -3.73 -16.92
N MET A 251 -8.88 -3.49 -16.70
CA MET A 251 -9.57 -3.79 -15.45
C MET A 251 -9.50 -5.29 -15.12
N LEU A 252 -9.76 -6.16 -16.11
CA LEU A 252 -9.64 -7.61 -15.95
C LEU A 252 -8.20 -8.02 -15.62
N PHE A 253 -7.21 -7.50 -16.36
CA PHE A 253 -5.80 -7.76 -16.10
C PHE A 253 -5.41 -7.38 -14.67
N TRP A 254 -5.77 -6.18 -14.23
CA TRP A 254 -5.47 -5.72 -12.88
C TRP A 254 -6.24 -6.51 -11.81
N ALA A 255 -7.48 -6.94 -12.09
CA ALA A 255 -8.23 -7.80 -11.18
C ALA A 255 -7.52 -9.15 -10.96
N PHE A 256 -7.07 -9.80 -12.03
CA PHE A 256 -6.28 -11.04 -11.92
C PHE A 256 -4.93 -10.81 -11.21
N ALA A 257 -4.24 -9.72 -11.54
CA ALA A 257 -2.98 -9.39 -10.88
C ALA A 257 -3.15 -9.17 -9.36
N GLN A 258 -4.31 -8.65 -8.92
CA GLN A 258 -4.60 -8.46 -7.49
C GLN A 258 -4.88 -9.78 -6.75
N GLN A 259 -5.39 -10.81 -7.43
CA GLN A 259 -5.65 -12.11 -6.79
C GLN A 259 -4.38 -12.78 -6.26
N GLY A 260 -3.22 -12.48 -6.84
CA GLY A 260 -1.92 -12.97 -6.35
C GLY A 260 -1.62 -12.54 -4.91
N GLY A 261 -2.07 -11.34 -4.52
CA GLY A 261 -1.86 -10.80 -3.18
C GLY A 261 -2.94 -11.13 -2.16
N SER A 262 -4.07 -11.73 -2.58
CA SER A 262 -5.21 -12.06 -1.73
C SER A 262 -5.48 -13.57 -1.72
N SER A 263 -6.41 -14.05 -2.53
CA SER A 263 -6.93 -15.42 -2.50
C SER A 263 -5.85 -16.48 -2.74
N ILE A 264 -4.87 -16.20 -3.60
CA ILE A 264 -3.76 -17.14 -3.83
C ILE A 264 -2.88 -17.25 -2.58
N SER A 265 -2.59 -16.13 -1.90
CA SER A 265 -1.79 -16.13 -0.69
C SER A 265 -2.48 -16.88 0.46
N LEU A 266 -3.80 -16.72 0.60
CA LEU A 266 -4.61 -17.43 1.60
C LEU A 266 -4.82 -18.91 1.27
N TYR A 267 -4.93 -19.29 0.00
CA TYR A 267 -5.01 -20.70 -0.40
C TYR A 267 -3.68 -21.43 -0.20
N ILE A 268 -2.57 -20.77 -0.50
CA ILE A 268 -1.23 -21.33 -0.35
C ILE A 268 -0.83 -21.42 1.12
N GLY A 269 -1.25 -20.49 1.99
CA GLY A 269 -0.89 -20.47 3.41
C GLY A 269 -1.05 -21.83 4.13
N PRO A 270 -2.25 -22.44 4.11
CA PRO A 270 -2.50 -23.76 4.71
C PRO A 270 -1.77 -24.92 4.01
N LEU A 271 -1.45 -24.80 2.71
CA LEU A 271 -0.74 -25.83 1.94
C LEU A 271 0.78 -25.77 2.13
N CYS A 272 1.29 -24.57 2.39
CA CYS A 272 2.68 -24.30 2.70
C CYS A 272 3.02 -24.51 4.18
N GLU A 273 2.06 -24.91 5.04
CA GLU A 273 2.38 -25.47 6.34
C GLU A 273 3.26 -26.71 6.14
N PRO A 274 4.59 -26.60 6.34
CA PRO A 274 5.45 -27.59 5.77
C PRO A 274 5.54 -28.77 6.75
N ARG A 275 5.29 -29.95 6.21
CA ARG A 275 5.81 -31.26 6.63
C ARG A 275 7.34 -31.28 6.90
N TYR A 276 8.05 -30.16 6.76
CA TYR A 276 9.44 -29.91 7.17
C TYR A 276 9.60 -29.63 8.68
N SER A 277 8.50 -29.45 9.43
CA SER A 277 8.54 -29.40 10.90
C SER A 277 8.95 -30.73 11.56
N GLY A 278 9.26 -31.77 10.78
CA GLY A 278 9.83 -33.04 11.27
C GLY A 278 11.36 -33.06 11.33
N LEU A 279 12.06 -32.20 10.57
CA LEU A 279 13.53 -32.27 10.46
C LEU A 279 14.29 -31.28 11.38
N PHE A 280 13.66 -30.17 11.78
CA PHE A 280 14.30 -29.12 12.59
C PHE A 280 13.72 -28.94 14.00
N ARG A 281 12.70 -29.72 14.38
CA ARG A 281 11.98 -29.56 15.66
C ARG A 281 12.57 -30.37 16.82
N SER A 282 13.88 -30.66 16.79
CA SER A 282 14.55 -31.46 17.84
C SER A 282 14.77 -30.71 19.15
N HIS A 283 14.87 -29.38 19.17
CA HIS A 283 15.17 -28.66 20.41
C HIS A 283 14.46 -27.32 20.55
N ARG A 284 13.21 -27.35 21.03
CA ARG A 284 12.76 -26.48 22.13
C ARG A 284 11.34 -26.79 22.59
N HIS A 285 11.16 -26.65 23.91
CA HIS A 285 10.01 -27.04 24.72
C HIS A 285 8.65 -26.56 24.18
N VAL A 286 7.74 -27.50 23.95
CA VAL A 286 6.30 -27.25 23.77
C VAL A 286 5.62 -27.27 25.15
N PRO A 287 4.90 -26.22 25.56
CA PRO A 287 4.11 -26.23 26.79
C PRO A 287 2.96 -27.25 26.70
N VAL A 288 2.65 -27.88 27.84
CA VAL A 288 1.86 -29.10 28.01
C VAL A 288 0.39 -29.00 27.52
N GLY A 289 -0.12 -27.81 27.20
CA GLY A 289 -1.51 -27.58 26.78
C GLY A 289 -1.87 -28.05 25.36
N GLU A 290 -0.92 -28.16 24.44
CA GLU A 290 -1.19 -28.59 23.05
C GLU A 290 -1.33 -30.12 22.89
N ARG A 291 -0.96 -30.91 23.92
CA ARG A 291 -1.05 -32.37 23.85
C ARG A 291 -2.49 -32.88 23.92
N LEU A 292 -3.34 -32.22 24.72
CA LEU A 292 -4.73 -32.66 24.94
C LEU A 292 -5.66 -32.38 23.74
N CYS A 293 -5.39 -31.35 22.93
CA CYS A 293 -6.21 -31.08 21.73
C CYS A 293 -5.91 -32.07 20.58
N ARG A 294 -4.68 -32.60 20.50
CA ARG A 294 -4.33 -33.61 19.48
C ARG A 294 -5.01 -34.95 19.74
N ASP A 295 -5.06 -35.39 20.99
CA ASP A 295 -5.64 -36.69 21.32
C ASP A 295 -7.17 -36.71 21.17
N ALA A 296 -7.84 -35.57 21.37
CA ALA A 296 -9.29 -35.44 21.18
C ALA A 296 -9.72 -35.46 19.70
N VAL A 297 -8.89 -34.95 18.79
CA VAL A 297 -9.19 -34.91 17.34
C VAL A 297 -8.82 -36.23 16.66
N TRP A 298 -7.78 -36.92 17.11
CA TRP A 298 -7.32 -38.19 16.52
C TRP A 298 -7.96 -39.46 17.13
N GLY A 299 -8.61 -39.37 18.30
CA GLY A 299 -9.34 -40.49 18.90
C GLY A 299 -10.66 -40.88 18.23
N ARG A 300 -11.18 -40.09 17.26
CA ARG A 300 -12.45 -40.36 16.56
C ARG A 300 -12.33 -40.94 15.15
N ILE A 301 -11.12 -41.08 14.60
CA ILE A 301 -10.91 -41.52 13.21
C ILE A 301 -10.57 -43.02 13.12
N GLY A 302 -10.40 -43.72 14.24
CA GLY A 302 -10.08 -45.15 14.26
C GLY A 302 -11.06 -45.98 15.07
N LEU A 303 -12.32 -46.10 14.64
CA LEU A 303 -13.24 -47.19 15.05
C LEU A 303 -14.46 -47.24 14.10
N ALA A 304 -14.31 -47.90 12.96
CA ALA A 304 -15.37 -48.61 12.23
C ALA A 304 -14.71 -49.49 11.18
N GLY A 305 -14.67 -50.80 11.45
CA GLY A 305 -14.55 -51.82 10.40
C GLY A 305 -15.85 -52.00 9.64
#